data_AF-A0A2H0QI91-F1
#
_entry.id   AF-A0A2H0QI91-F1
#
_cell.length_a   1.000
_cell.length_b   1.000
_cell.length_c   1.000
_cell.angle_alpha   90.00
_cell.angle_beta   90.00
_cell.angle_gamma   90.00
#
_symmetry.space_group_name_H-M   'P 1'
#
loop_
_entity.id
_entity.type
_entity.pdbx_description
1 polymer ?
#
loop_
_entity_poly.entity_id
_entity_poly.type
_entity_poly.pdbx_seq_one_letter_code
_entity_poly.pdbx_strand_id
1 'polypeptide(L)'
;MLIINLIKWLFIFFALWLSYYFYTSENSQISTISHETKNPKLVSILRKRARLKMGLLLLIFTSFITWMLSYDFVVEEINKRNLQLTLKLEQASKIYENLSENQKRLMSEVTNSEEYKDSIHEYYTEIMSNYYVMKKCDIAKEDDIFIINSAMMREISLNNISFSLRTEILKDAKQIFTGKYIGLDCSEIHGKHNEIIRNYQKYIISTREILRGTF
;
A
#
# COMPACT_ATOMS: atom_id res chain seq x y z
N MET A 1 24.72 17.12 4.91
CA MET A 1 23.76 18.18 5.27
C MET A 1 24.42 19.55 5.38
N LEU A 2 25.50 19.70 6.15
CA LEU A 2 26.25 20.98 6.33
C LEU A 2 26.75 21.61 5.02
N ILE A 3 27.37 20.84 4.13
CA ILE A 3 27.93 21.36 2.86
C ILE A 3 26.84 21.92 1.94
N ILE A 4 25.70 21.23 1.87
CA ILE A 4 24.57 21.65 1.02
C ILE A 4 23.96 22.96 1.54
N ASN A 5 23.79 23.10 2.86
CA ASN A 5 23.33 24.36 3.45
C ASN A 5 24.34 25.50 3.26
N LEU A 6 25.64 25.21 3.35
CA LEU A 6 26.68 26.22 3.13
C LEU A 6 26.67 26.75 1.69
N ILE A 7 26.52 25.85 0.69
CA ILE A 7 26.41 26.22 -0.73
C ILE A 7 25.17 27.08 -0.98
N LYS A 8 24.03 26.74 -0.36
CA LYS A 8 22.79 27.52 -0.48
C LYS A 8 22.94 28.94 0.05
N TRP A 9 23.51 29.10 1.24
CA TRP A 9 23.75 30.42 1.83
C TRP A 9 24.75 31.23 1.00
N LEU A 10 25.84 30.60 0.53
CA LEU A 10 26.79 31.24 -0.38
C LEU A 10 26.11 31.75 -1.66
N PHE A 11 25.18 30.98 -2.23
CA PHE A 11 24.41 31.40 -3.40
C PHE A 11 23.50 32.60 -3.11
N ILE A 12 22.83 32.60 -1.95
CA ILE A 12 21.99 33.75 -1.51
C ILE A 12 22.84 35.00 -1.32
N PHE A 13 23.99 34.88 -0.65
CA PHE A 13 24.93 36.00 -0.48
C PHE A 13 25.47 36.50 -1.82
N PHE A 14 25.81 35.59 -2.73
CA PHE A 14 26.28 35.94 -4.07
C PHE A 14 25.21 36.67 -4.88
N ALA A 15 23.96 36.22 -4.83
CA ALA A 15 22.82 36.86 -5.49
C ALA A 15 22.57 38.30 -5.00
N LEU A 16 22.63 38.50 -3.67
CA LEU A 16 22.49 39.83 -3.07
C LEU A 16 23.66 40.75 -3.45
N TRP A 17 24.88 40.22 -3.41
CA TRP A 17 26.08 40.95 -3.81
C TRP A 17 26.03 41.36 -5.29
N LEU A 18 25.66 40.44 -6.20
CA LEU A 18 25.52 40.72 -7.63
C LEU A 18 24.48 41.81 -7.87
N SER A 19 23.33 41.73 -7.20
CA SER A 19 22.25 42.71 -7.32
C SER A 19 22.72 44.11 -6.89
N TYR A 20 23.48 44.20 -5.79
CA TYR A 20 24.07 45.45 -5.31
C TYR A 20 25.14 46.00 -6.26
N TYR A 21 26.01 45.14 -6.78
CA TYR A 21 27.06 45.50 -7.72
C TYR A 21 26.49 46.06 -9.04
N PHE A 22 25.50 45.39 -9.62
CA PHE A 22 24.85 45.87 -10.85
C PHE A 22 24.13 47.20 -10.62
N TYR A 23 23.48 47.38 -9.48
CA TYR A 23 22.81 48.63 -9.13
C TYR A 23 23.79 49.80 -9.03
N THR A 24 24.89 49.63 -8.31
CA THR A 24 25.90 50.68 -8.12
C THR A 24 26.61 51.02 -9.43
N SER A 25 26.93 50.01 -10.24
CA SER A 25 27.56 50.18 -11.56
C SER A 25 26.66 50.93 -12.56
N GLU A 26 25.40 50.49 -12.74
CA GLU A 26 24.47 51.18 -13.66
C GLU A 26 24.17 52.62 -13.21
N ASN A 27 24.02 52.86 -11.90
CA ASN A 27 23.73 54.21 -11.40
C ASN A 27 24.93 55.17 -11.54
N SER A 28 26.15 54.65 -11.40
CA SER A 28 27.39 55.40 -11.66
C SER A 28 27.51 55.80 -13.13
N GLN A 29 27.25 54.88 -14.06
CA GLN A 29 27.27 55.17 -15.50
C GLN A 29 26.20 56.19 -15.90
N ILE A 30 24.99 56.08 -15.34
CA ILE A 30 23.92 57.04 -15.56
C ILE A 30 24.29 58.43 -15.02
N SER A 31 24.98 58.49 -13.88
CA SER A 31 25.52 59.72 -13.30
C SER A 31 26.52 60.39 -14.26
N THR A 32 27.49 59.65 -14.79
CA THR A 32 28.46 60.18 -15.77
C THR A 32 27.78 60.71 -17.03
N ILE A 33 26.86 59.94 -17.62
CA ILE A 33 26.08 60.34 -18.80
C ILE A 33 25.25 61.60 -18.51
N SER A 34 24.67 61.71 -17.30
CA SER A 34 23.87 62.88 -16.91
C SER A 34 24.69 64.16 -16.82
N HIS A 35 25.96 64.05 -16.42
CA HIS A 35 26.89 65.17 -16.33
C HIS A 35 27.37 65.62 -17.72
N GLU A 36 27.55 64.68 -18.65
CA GLU A 36 28.05 64.96 -20.00
C GLU A 36 26.98 65.46 -20.98
N THR A 37 25.80 64.83 -21.01
CA THR A 37 24.80 65.10 -22.06
C THR A 37 23.82 66.23 -21.75
N LYS A 38 23.71 66.66 -20.48
CA LYS A 38 22.73 67.66 -19.97
C LYS A 38 21.29 67.46 -20.49
N ASN A 39 20.93 66.25 -20.95
CA ASN A 39 19.62 65.95 -21.54
C ASN A 39 18.74 65.20 -20.52
N PRO A 40 17.81 65.88 -19.85
CA PRO A 40 17.04 65.28 -18.76
C PRO A 40 16.09 64.17 -19.23
N LYS A 41 15.63 64.20 -20.49
CA LYS A 41 14.75 63.16 -21.04
C LYS A 41 15.50 61.84 -21.23
N LEU A 42 16.73 61.88 -21.71
CA LEU A 42 17.57 60.69 -21.91
C LEU A 42 17.91 60.02 -20.57
N VAL A 43 18.32 60.82 -19.57
CA VAL A 43 18.63 60.34 -18.21
C VAL A 43 17.42 59.70 -17.53
N SER A 44 16.23 60.29 -17.71
CA SER A 44 14.95 59.74 -17.22
C SER A 44 14.67 58.34 -17.78
N ILE A 45 14.82 58.16 -19.09
CA ILE A 45 14.59 56.87 -19.77
C ILE A 45 15.61 55.81 -19.30
N LEU A 46 16.89 56.19 -19.18
CA LEU A 46 17.94 55.30 -18.70
C LEU A 46 17.71 54.85 -17.25
N ARG A 47 17.32 55.78 -16.36
CA ARG A 47 16.95 55.44 -14.96
C ARG A 47 15.73 54.52 -14.91
N LYS A 48 14.71 54.75 -15.75
CA LYS A 48 13.52 53.90 -15.80
C LYS A 48 13.88 52.48 -16.25
N ARG A 49 14.75 52.34 -17.25
CA ARG A 49 15.22 51.03 -17.75
C ARG A 49 16.07 50.29 -16.71
N ALA A 50 16.97 50.98 -16.01
CA ALA A 50 17.77 50.40 -14.93
C ALA A 50 16.89 49.87 -13.78
N ARG A 51 15.89 50.64 -13.33
CA ARG A 51 14.93 50.18 -12.32
C ARG A 51 14.15 48.94 -12.76
N LEU A 52 13.74 48.88 -14.03
CA LEU A 52 13.01 47.75 -14.59
C LEU A 52 13.85 46.47 -14.61
N LYS A 53 15.12 46.57 -15.05
CA LYS A 53 16.07 45.46 -14.99
C LYS A 53 16.33 44.98 -13.56
N MET A 54 16.49 45.91 -12.62
CA MET A 54 16.71 45.59 -11.21
C MET A 54 15.49 44.89 -10.60
N GLY A 55 14.28 45.36 -10.91
CA GLY A 55 13.04 44.71 -10.50
C GLY A 55 12.92 43.29 -11.05
N LEU A 56 13.32 43.06 -12.32
CA LEU A 56 13.32 41.75 -12.93
C LEU A 56 14.35 40.79 -12.30
N LEU A 57 15.56 41.27 -12.01
CA LEU A 57 16.59 40.52 -11.28
C LEU A 57 16.09 40.12 -9.88
N LEU A 58 15.51 41.06 -9.14
CA LEU A 58 14.95 40.80 -7.82
C LEU A 58 13.84 39.75 -7.87
N LEU A 59 12.94 39.82 -8.85
CA LEU A 59 11.88 38.82 -9.05
C LEU A 59 12.43 37.42 -9.33
N ILE A 60 13.46 37.31 -10.16
CA ILE A 60 14.10 36.02 -10.45
C ILE A 60 14.75 35.44 -9.19
N PHE A 61 15.46 36.27 -8.42
CA PHE A 61 16.11 35.81 -7.19
C PHE A 61 15.11 35.44 -6.11
N THR A 62 14.05 36.22 -5.90
CA THR A 62 13.02 35.89 -4.90
C THR A 62 12.29 34.61 -5.26
N SER A 63 11.90 34.45 -6.54
CA SER A 63 11.27 33.22 -7.03
C SER A 63 12.16 31.99 -6.82
N PHE A 64 13.44 32.10 -7.11
CA PHE A 64 14.40 31.01 -6.90
C PHE A 64 14.58 30.65 -5.42
N ILE A 65 14.67 31.65 -4.53
CA ILE A 65 14.75 31.42 -3.08
C ILE A 65 13.50 30.71 -2.57
N THR A 66 12.31 31.16 -2.99
CA THR A 66 11.04 30.51 -2.61
C THR A 66 10.98 29.06 -3.10
N TRP A 67 11.43 28.79 -4.33
CA TRP A 67 11.48 27.43 -4.87
C TRP A 67 12.41 26.52 -4.06
N MET A 68 13.61 27.01 -3.71
CA MET A 68 14.57 26.26 -2.89
C MET A 68 14.05 25.95 -1.49
N LEU A 69 13.44 26.92 -0.80
CA LEU A 69 12.84 26.71 0.52
C LEU A 69 11.67 25.72 0.47
N SER A 70 10.85 25.79 -0.58
CA SER A 70 9.74 24.86 -0.78
C SER A 70 10.24 23.44 -1.03
N TYR A 71 11.30 23.29 -1.82
CA TYR A 71 11.93 21.99 -2.07
C TYR A 71 12.45 21.35 -0.79
N ASP A 72 13.12 22.12 0.07
CA ASP A 72 13.63 21.62 1.35
C ASP A 72 12.52 21.15 2.27
N PHE A 73 11.42 21.90 2.36
CA PHE A 73 10.27 21.53 3.18
C PHE A 73 9.64 20.21 2.71
N VAL A 74 9.45 20.05 1.40
CA VAL A 74 8.88 18.82 0.82
C VAL A 74 9.81 17.63 1.04
N VAL A 75 11.12 17.80 0.86
CA VAL A 75 12.10 16.72 1.07
C VAL A 75 12.14 16.29 2.53
N GLU A 76 12.11 17.24 3.47
CA GLU A 76 12.06 16.94 4.90
C GLU A 76 10.78 16.17 5.27
N GLU A 77 9.63 16.58 4.74
CA GLU A 77 8.36 15.90 4.96
C GLU A 77 8.36 14.47 4.39
N ILE A 78 8.87 14.29 3.17
CA ILE A 78 9.02 12.97 2.53
C ILE A 78 9.93 12.07 3.37
N ASN A 79 11.08 12.59 3.82
CA ASN A 79 12.01 11.81 4.64
C ASN A 79 11.40 11.40 5.97
N LYS A 80 10.63 12.28 6.61
CA LYS A 80 9.90 11.97 7.85
C LYS A 80 8.85 10.88 7.63
N ARG A 81 8.07 10.96 6.55
CA ARG A 81 7.08 9.94 6.18
C ARG A 81 7.75 8.59 5.88
N ASN A 82 8.84 8.59 5.13
CA ASN A 82 9.60 7.37 4.83
C ASN A 82 10.15 6.73 6.10
N LEU A 83 10.71 7.51 7.02
CA LEU A 83 11.18 7.01 8.31
C LEU A 83 10.05 6.35 9.12
N GLN A 84 8.87 6.99 9.17
CA GLN A 84 7.70 6.43 9.84
C GLN A 84 7.22 5.12 9.20
N LEU A 85 7.24 5.03 7.87
CA LEU A 85 6.88 3.82 7.14
C LEU A 85 7.87 2.68 7.41
N THR A 86 9.18 2.97 7.41
CA THR A 86 10.21 1.99 7.75
C THR A 86 10.04 1.45 9.18
N LEU A 87 9.77 2.32 10.15
CA LEU A 87 9.50 1.89 11.53
C LEU A 87 8.25 1.00 11.64
N LYS A 88 7.17 1.34 10.92
CA LYS A 88 5.95 0.52 10.87
C LYS A 88 6.20 -0.84 10.22
N LEU A 89 7.01 -0.89 9.16
CA LEU A 89 7.40 -2.14 8.51
C LEU A 89 8.22 -3.03 9.45
N GLU A 90 9.18 -2.46 10.19
CA GLU A 90 9.97 -3.21 11.15
C GLU A 90 9.09 -3.76 12.29
N GLN A 91 8.14 -2.97 12.80
CA GLN A 91 7.17 -3.43 13.80
C GLN A 91 6.28 -4.56 13.27
N ALA A 92 5.76 -4.42 12.04
CA ALA A 92 4.94 -5.45 11.41
C ALA A 92 5.74 -6.75 11.20
N SER A 93 7.01 -6.65 10.79
CA SER A 93 7.92 -7.79 10.65
C SER A 93 8.11 -8.53 11.98
N LYS A 94 8.35 -7.80 13.08
CA LYS A 94 8.49 -8.41 14.42
C LYS A 94 7.21 -9.09 14.89
N ILE A 95 6.05 -8.49 14.62
CA ILE A 95 4.74 -9.10 14.93
C ILE A 95 4.57 -10.39 14.13
N TYR A 96 4.94 -10.39 12.86
CA TYR A 96 4.86 -11.58 12.00
C TYR A 96 5.79 -12.70 12.47
N GLU A 97 7.03 -12.37 12.83
CA GLU A 97 7.98 -13.35 13.40
C GLU A 97 7.44 -13.95 14.71
N ASN A 98 6.91 -13.11 15.61
CA ASN A 98 6.29 -13.59 16.84
C ASN A 98 5.07 -14.46 16.59
N LEU A 99 4.21 -14.11 15.62
CA LEU A 99 3.05 -14.93 15.24
C LEU A 99 3.49 -16.27 14.65
N SER A 100 4.50 -16.27 13.79
CA SER A 100 5.09 -17.49 13.23
C SER A 100 5.69 -18.38 14.33
N GLU A 101 6.41 -17.80 15.28
CA GLU A 101 6.97 -18.55 16.41
C GLU A 101 5.88 -19.10 17.34
N ASN A 102 4.86 -18.29 17.65
CA ASN A 102 3.69 -18.74 18.42
C ASN A 102 2.92 -19.84 17.68
N GLN A 103 2.78 -19.75 16.35
CA GLN A 103 2.17 -20.80 15.55
C GLN A 103 2.99 -22.09 15.59
N LYS A 104 4.33 -22.02 15.51
CA LYS A 104 5.20 -23.19 15.68
C LYS A 104 5.07 -23.81 17.08
N ARG A 105 5.01 -22.98 18.13
CA ARG A 105 4.82 -23.46 19.51
C ARG A 105 3.45 -24.11 19.69
N LEU A 106 2.38 -23.48 19.20
CA LEU A 106 1.04 -24.07 19.16
C LEU A 106 1.00 -25.37 18.37
N MET A 107 1.69 -25.46 17.23
CA MET A 107 1.78 -26.70 16.45
C MET A 107 2.57 -27.79 17.18
N SER A 108 3.57 -27.42 17.99
CA SER A 108 4.31 -28.38 18.83
C SER A 108 3.54 -28.81 20.09
N GLU A 109 2.66 -27.96 20.62
CA GLU A 109 1.76 -28.31 21.74
C GLU A 109 0.55 -29.12 21.27
N VAL A 110 0.09 -28.91 20.02
CA VAL A 110 -0.92 -29.72 19.33
C VAL A 110 -0.27 -30.98 18.72
N THR A 111 0.71 -31.57 19.40
CA THR A 111 1.15 -32.94 19.11
C THR A 111 0.20 -33.94 19.79
N ASN A 112 -1.09 -33.82 19.47
CA ASN A 112 -2.08 -34.89 19.45
C ASN A 112 -2.56 -34.95 17.99
N SER A 113 -1.83 -35.69 17.15
CA SER A 113 -2.05 -35.68 15.69
C SER A 113 -3.42 -36.23 15.27
N GLU A 114 -4.12 -36.95 16.15
CA GLU A 114 -5.44 -37.52 15.89
C GLU A 114 -6.55 -36.46 16.01
N GLU A 115 -6.56 -35.67 17.09
CA GLU A 115 -7.64 -34.70 17.37
C GLU A 115 -7.66 -33.55 16.34
N TYR A 116 -6.48 -33.11 15.90
CA TYR A 116 -6.37 -32.10 14.86
C TYR A 116 -6.74 -32.65 13.47
N LYS A 117 -6.37 -33.90 13.19
CA LYS A 117 -6.79 -34.61 11.96
C LYS A 117 -8.32 -34.76 11.93
N ASP A 118 -8.93 -35.12 13.05
CA ASP A 118 -10.38 -35.24 13.20
C ASP A 118 -11.08 -33.88 13.02
N SER A 119 -10.50 -32.80 13.56
CA SER A 119 -11.01 -31.44 13.35
C SER A 119 -10.98 -31.03 11.88
N ILE A 120 -9.88 -31.29 11.16
CA ILE A 120 -9.80 -31.05 9.72
C ILE A 120 -10.80 -31.91 8.97
N HIS A 121 -10.92 -33.19 9.35
CA HIS A 121 -11.87 -34.11 8.75
C HIS A 121 -13.30 -33.58 8.84
N GLU A 122 -13.75 -33.25 10.05
CA GLU A 122 -15.11 -32.77 10.31
C GLU A 122 -15.38 -31.45 9.57
N TYR A 123 -14.47 -30.49 9.69
CA TYR A 123 -14.62 -29.18 9.08
C TYR A 123 -14.75 -29.24 7.56
N TYR A 124 -13.81 -29.91 6.88
CA TYR A 124 -13.84 -30.00 5.42
C TYR A 124 -14.94 -30.92 4.91
N THR A 125 -15.38 -31.90 5.72
CA THR A 125 -16.56 -32.71 5.40
C THR A 125 -17.82 -31.87 5.41
N GLU A 126 -18.00 -30.97 6.39
CA GLU A 126 -19.11 -30.03 6.42
C GLU A 126 -19.08 -29.08 5.21
N ILE A 127 -17.94 -28.43 4.95
CA ILE A 127 -17.80 -27.49 3.83
C ILE A 127 -18.06 -28.17 2.48
N MET A 128 -17.53 -29.38 2.27
CA MET A 128 -17.74 -30.13 1.04
C MET A 128 -19.18 -30.62 0.89
N SER A 129 -19.83 -31.01 1.99
CA SER A 129 -21.26 -31.34 2.00
C SER A 129 -22.10 -30.13 1.60
N ASN A 130 -21.80 -28.96 2.17
CA ASN A 130 -22.46 -27.71 1.84
C ASN A 130 -22.23 -27.33 0.36
N TYR A 131 -21.02 -27.52 -0.17
CA TYR A 131 -20.74 -27.34 -1.59
C TYR A 131 -21.62 -28.23 -2.48
N TYR A 132 -21.82 -29.51 -2.16
CA TYR A 132 -22.70 -30.38 -2.95
C TYR A 132 -24.16 -29.88 -2.95
N VAL A 133 -24.64 -29.37 -1.80
CA VAL A 133 -25.97 -28.75 -1.72
C VAL A 133 -26.05 -27.49 -2.58
N MET A 134 -25.06 -26.60 -2.47
CA MET A 134 -25.01 -25.36 -3.27
C MET A 134 -24.89 -25.63 -4.76
N LYS A 135 -24.14 -26.66 -5.15
CA LYS A 135 -24.01 -27.10 -6.55
C LYS A 135 -25.33 -27.64 -7.09
N LYS A 136 -26.05 -28.47 -6.31
CA LYS A 136 -27.37 -28.97 -6.70
C LYS A 136 -28.35 -27.82 -6.96
N CYS A 137 -28.27 -26.76 -6.17
CA CYS A 137 -29.14 -25.59 -6.29
C CYS A 137 -28.61 -24.49 -7.22
N ASP A 138 -27.57 -24.76 -8.01
CA ASP A 138 -26.97 -23.82 -8.97
C ASP A 138 -26.49 -22.49 -8.35
N ILE A 139 -26.09 -22.53 -7.07
CA ILE A 139 -25.56 -21.39 -6.32
C ILE A 139 -24.01 -21.40 -6.34
N ALA A 140 -23.41 -22.59 -6.29
CA ALA A 140 -21.96 -22.76 -6.32
C ALA A 140 -21.41 -22.52 -7.73
N LYS A 141 -20.27 -21.83 -7.82
CA LYS A 141 -19.55 -21.66 -9.08
C LYS A 141 -18.69 -22.89 -9.38
N GLU A 142 -18.38 -23.11 -10.65
CA GLU A 142 -17.52 -24.22 -11.09
C GLU A 142 -16.12 -24.15 -10.47
N ASP A 143 -15.58 -22.96 -10.18
CA ASP A 143 -14.27 -22.78 -9.59
C ASP A 143 -14.23 -23.05 -8.07
N ASP A 144 -15.38 -23.05 -7.39
CA ASP A 144 -15.44 -23.16 -5.93
C ASP A 144 -14.90 -24.52 -5.44
N ILE A 145 -15.08 -25.60 -6.21
CA ILE A 145 -14.50 -26.92 -5.87
C ILE A 145 -12.98 -26.92 -5.88
N PHE A 146 -12.37 -26.14 -6.78
CA PHE A 146 -10.92 -26.01 -6.86
C PHE A 146 -10.40 -25.19 -5.69
N ILE A 147 -11.13 -24.15 -5.28
CA ILE A 147 -10.82 -23.34 -4.10
C ILE A 147 -10.83 -24.20 -2.83
N ILE A 148 -11.92 -24.94 -2.59
CA ILE A 148 -12.05 -25.81 -1.41
C ILE A 148 -10.96 -26.88 -1.41
N ASN A 149 -10.76 -27.56 -2.54
CA ASN A 149 -9.73 -28.61 -2.65
C ASN A 149 -8.31 -28.07 -2.41
N SER A 150 -7.99 -26.89 -2.95
CA SER A 150 -6.67 -26.30 -2.80
C SER A 150 -6.38 -25.90 -1.35
N ALA A 151 -7.36 -25.30 -0.67
CA ALA A 151 -7.26 -24.96 0.75
C ALA A 151 -7.11 -26.21 1.63
N MET A 152 -7.95 -27.22 1.42
CA MET A 152 -7.87 -28.51 2.12
C MET A 152 -6.50 -29.18 1.93
N MET A 153 -6.02 -29.26 0.68
CA MET A 153 -4.73 -29.88 0.37
C MET A 153 -3.56 -29.10 0.96
N ARG A 154 -3.66 -27.76 1.03
CA ARG A 154 -2.68 -26.92 1.71
C ARG A 154 -2.65 -27.23 3.21
N GLU A 155 -3.80 -27.35 3.87
CA GLU A 155 -3.83 -27.69 5.30
C GLU A 155 -3.33 -29.11 5.58
N ILE A 156 -3.72 -30.10 4.78
CA ILE A 156 -3.20 -31.47 4.87
C ILE A 156 -1.67 -31.45 4.75
N SER A 157 -1.13 -30.72 3.77
CA SER A 157 0.31 -30.62 3.53
C SER A 157 1.06 -29.87 4.62
N LEU A 158 0.53 -28.74 5.11
CA LEU A 158 1.19 -27.93 6.15
C LEU A 158 1.28 -28.67 7.48
N ASN A 159 0.34 -29.58 7.73
CA ASN A 159 0.25 -30.31 8.99
C ASN A 159 0.77 -31.76 8.89
N ASN A 160 1.46 -32.12 7.79
CA ASN A 160 1.99 -33.48 7.56
C ASN A 160 0.95 -34.60 7.72
N ILE A 161 -0.30 -34.33 7.34
CA ILE A 161 -1.39 -35.31 7.41
C ILE A 161 -1.35 -36.18 6.15
N SER A 162 -1.74 -37.45 6.27
CA SER A 162 -1.85 -38.36 5.11
C SER A 162 -2.84 -37.82 4.08
N PHE A 163 -2.45 -37.85 2.80
CA PHE A 163 -3.34 -37.54 1.68
C PHE A 163 -4.58 -38.44 1.60
N SER A 164 -4.58 -39.60 2.27
CA SER A 164 -5.77 -40.45 2.39
C SER A 164 -6.95 -39.72 3.03
N LEU A 165 -6.70 -38.74 3.91
CA LEU A 165 -7.73 -37.95 4.59
C LEU A 165 -8.62 -37.20 3.60
N ARG A 166 -8.06 -36.67 2.50
CA ARG A 166 -8.87 -36.03 1.45
C ARG A 166 -9.90 -37.00 0.88
N THR A 167 -9.51 -38.26 0.68
CA THR A 167 -10.40 -39.26 0.08
C THR A 167 -11.52 -39.62 1.06
N GLU A 168 -11.21 -39.72 2.35
CA GLU A 168 -12.17 -39.90 3.44
C GLU A 168 -13.18 -38.74 3.49
N ILE A 169 -12.70 -37.50 3.54
CA ILE A 169 -13.54 -36.29 3.51
C ILE A 169 -14.50 -36.27 2.31
N LEU A 170 -13.98 -36.52 1.11
CA LEU A 170 -14.80 -36.50 -0.11
C LEU A 170 -15.87 -37.59 -0.11
N LYS A 171 -15.54 -38.77 0.41
CA LYS A 171 -16.45 -39.90 0.53
C LYS A 171 -17.56 -39.60 1.55
N ASP A 172 -17.18 -39.13 2.73
CA ASP A 172 -18.10 -38.87 3.84
C ASP A 172 -19.02 -37.68 3.51
N ALA A 173 -18.48 -36.62 2.91
CA ALA A 173 -19.28 -35.49 2.46
C ALA A 173 -20.33 -35.90 1.42
N LYS A 174 -19.96 -36.79 0.48
CA LYS A 174 -20.89 -37.32 -0.51
C LYS A 174 -21.96 -38.20 0.15
N GLN A 175 -21.58 -38.98 1.17
CA GLN A 175 -22.51 -39.80 1.93
C GLN A 175 -23.51 -38.94 2.73
N ILE A 176 -23.05 -37.87 3.38
CA ILE A 176 -23.90 -36.90 4.08
C ILE A 176 -24.86 -36.22 3.11
N PHE A 177 -24.36 -35.73 1.97
CA PHE A 177 -25.19 -35.14 0.93
C PHE A 177 -26.27 -36.12 0.46
N THR A 178 -25.88 -37.35 0.13
CA THR A 178 -26.80 -38.37 -0.37
C THR A 178 -27.83 -38.76 0.69
N GLY A 179 -27.43 -38.89 1.95
CA GLY A 179 -28.31 -39.32 3.04
C GLY A 179 -29.25 -38.24 3.57
N LYS A 180 -28.81 -36.97 3.59
CA LYS A 180 -29.57 -35.88 4.24
C LYS A 180 -30.18 -34.89 3.25
N TYR A 181 -29.53 -34.64 2.10
CA TYR A 181 -29.83 -33.48 1.26
C TYR A 181 -30.17 -33.83 -0.20
N ILE A 182 -30.09 -35.10 -0.61
CA ILE A 182 -30.42 -35.51 -1.98
C ILE A 182 -31.86 -35.20 -2.36
N GLY A 183 -32.78 -35.27 -1.40
CA GLY A 183 -34.20 -34.94 -1.57
C GLY A 183 -34.55 -33.48 -1.28
N LEU A 184 -33.58 -32.64 -0.89
CA LEU A 184 -33.83 -31.24 -0.52
C LEU A 184 -34.40 -30.45 -1.69
N ASP A 185 -35.48 -29.71 -1.48
CA ASP A 185 -35.98 -28.72 -2.43
C ASP A 185 -35.16 -27.44 -2.32
N CYS A 186 -34.60 -26.98 -3.44
CA CYS A 186 -33.78 -25.79 -3.50
C CYS A 186 -34.56 -24.51 -3.18
N SER A 187 -35.89 -24.54 -3.19
CA SER A 187 -36.71 -23.41 -2.70
C SER A 187 -36.54 -23.18 -1.18
N GLU A 188 -36.21 -24.21 -0.41
CA GLU A 188 -36.06 -24.15 1.05
C GLU A 188 -34.69 -23.63 1.51
N ILE A 189 -33.73 -23.52 0.57
CA ILE A 189 -32.33 -23.20 0.88
C ILE A 189 -32.18 -21.80 1.50
N HIS A 190 -32.93 -20.82 1.00
CA HIS A 190 -32.92 -19.44 1.50
C HIS A 190 -33.74 -19.26 2.79
N GLY A 191 -34.54 -20.25 3.18
CA GLY A 191 -35.35 -20.23 4.38
C GLY A 191 -34.74 -21.10 5.48
N LYS A 192 -35.20 -22.36 5.56
CA LYS A 192 -34.89 -23.29 6.65
C LYS A 192 -33.41 -23.69 6.71
N HIS A 193 -32.71 -23.60 5.59
CA HIS A 193 -31.31 -24.02 5.45
C HIS A 193 -30.34 -22.87 5.16
N ASN A 194 -30.72 -21.63 5.49
CA ASN A 194 -29.91 -20.43 5.22
C ASN A 194 -28.51 -20.49 5.88
N GLU A 195 -28.35 -21.23 6.98
CA GLU A 195 -27.05 -21.45 7.62
C GLU A 195 -26.05 -22.18 6.70
N ILE A 196 -26.52 -23.12 5.87
CA ILE A 196 -25.69 -23.83 4.88
C ILE A 196 -25.12 -22.83 3.87
N ILE A 197 -25.98 -21.94 3.35
CA ILE A 197 -25.57 -20.89 2.40
C ILE A 197 -24.58 -19.95 3.07
N ARG A 198 -24.88 -19.46 4.27
CA ARG A 198 -24.05 -18.51 4.99
C ARG A 198 -22.66 -19.08 5.28
N ASN A 199 -22.59 -20.31 5.76
CA ASN A 199 -21.32 -20.98 6.07
C ASN A 199 -20.50 -21.19 4.80
N TYR A 200 -21.14 -21.65 3.72
CA TYR A 200 -20.51 -21.82 2.42
C TYR A 200 -19.97 -20.51 1.84
N GLN A 201 -20.80 -19.46 1.78
CA GLN A 201 -20.42 -18.18 1.20
C GLN A 201 -19.31 -17.51 2.01
N LYS A 202 -19.40 -17.54 3.34
CA LYS A 202 -18.35 -17.01 4.22
C LYS A 202 -17.02 -17.72 3.96
N TYR A 203 -17.03 -19.05 3.81
CA TYR A 203 -15.84 -19.82 3.48
C TYR A 203 -15.26 -19.42 2.12
N ILE A 204 -16.06 -19.51 1.06
CA ILE A 204 -15.58 -19.27 -0.31
C ILE A 204 -15.05 -17.85 -0.50
N ILE A 205 -15.72 -16.83 0.07
CA ILE A 205 -15.25 -15.44 0.00
C ILE A 205 -13.90 -15.30 0.70
N SER A 206 -13.79 -15.78 1.95
CA SER A 206 -12.57 -15.67 2.74
C SER A 206 -11.40 -16.39 2.08
N THR A 207 -11.62 -17.62 1.62
CA THR A 207 -10.57 -18.43 0.98
C THR A 207 -10.15 -17.84 -0.37
N ARG A 208 -11.09 -17.28 -1.15
CA ARG A 208 -10.77 -16.62 -2.42
C ARG A 208 -9.92 -15.37 -2.21
N GLU A 209 -10.19 -14.59 -1.15
CA GLU A 209 -9.35 -13.43 -0.80
C GLU A 209 -7.94 -13.84 -0.38
N ILE A 210 -7.81 -14.89 0.44
CA ILE A 210 -6.51 -15.43 0.84
C ILE A 210 -5.71 -15.91 -0.38
N LEU A 211 -6.35 -16.66 -1.28
CA LEU A 211 -5.67 -17.17 -2.48
C LEU A 211 -5.25 -16.03 -3.42
N ARG A 212 -6.08 -14.99 -3.61
CA ARG A 212 -5.72 -13.78 -4.38
C ARG A 212 -4.60 -12.95 -3.75
N GLY A 213 -4.46 -12.99 -2.43
CA GLY A 213 -3.35 -12.33 -1.75
C GLY A 213 -2.05 -13.13 -1.78
N THR A 214 -2.12 -14.43 -2.09
CA THR A 214 -0.98 -15.35 -2.05
C THR A 214 -0.38 -15.61 -3.45
N PHE A 215 -1.20 -15.54 -4.50
CA PHE A 215 -0.83 -15.77 -5.91
C PHE A 215 -1.24 -14.59 -6.78
#